data_AF-A0A9E0THG2-F1
#
_entry.id   AF-A0A9E0THG2-F1
#
_cell.length_a   1.000
_cell.length_b   1.000
_cell.length_c   1.000
_cell.angle_alpha   90.00
_cell.angle_beta   90.00
_cell.angle_gamma   90.00
#
_symmetry.space_group_name_H-M   'P 1'
#
loop_
_entity.id
_entity.type
_entity.pdbx_description
1 polymer ?
#
loop_
_entity_poly.entity_id
_entity_poly.type
_entity_poly.pdbx_seq_one_letter_code
_entity_poly.pdbx_strand_id
1 'polypeptide(L)'
;RVVTRYKRDAEQYDVIVQTAITGRSTPEDIERIQLRASKGGVDAMVPLSALVTVRESVSPRELNHFGQRRSATLTANLAPDYSLGEALGFLQQSADKVLKTGYTTDLNGISREFRSSQGALVVVFGLALLFIFLVLSAQFESFVDPLVIMFSVPLSMIGALLALKWSGGSLNVYSQIGLITLVGLVTKHGILIVEFTNQLRQRGEPMLDALVHASSQRLRPILMTTGAMVLGALPLALATGAGAESRRQIGWVIVGGMSLGTLLTVFVVPTMYSLLARRRVPGAIAEPVASAVVAPH
;
A
#
# COMPACT_ATOMS: atom_id res chain seq x y z
N ARG A 1 36.43 -17.34 -26.70
CA ARG A 1 35.59 -18.30 -27.46
C ARG A 1 36.11 -19.69 -27.13
N VAL A 2 35.25 -20.63 -26.76
CA VAL A 2 35.65 -21.99 -26.37
C VAL A 2 36.06 -22.76 -27.63
N VAL A 3 37.24 -23.37 -27.63
CA VAL A 3 37.77 -24.09 -28.80
C VAL A 3 37.30 -25.54 -28.78
N THR A 4 37.36 -26.18 -27.62
CA THR A 4 36.82 -27.51 -27.37
C THR A 4 36.50 -27.67 -25.89
N ARG A 5 35.93 -28.79 -25.49
CA ARG A 5 35.67 -29.12 -24.09
C ARG A 5 36.36 -30.41 -23.70
N TYR A 6 36.97 -30.43 -22.53
CA TYR A 6 37.65 -31.58 -21.97
C TYR A 6 36.86 -32.09 -20.77
N LYS A 7 36.57 -33.39 -20.73
CA LYS A 7 35.87 -34.01 -19.61
C LYS A 7 36.88 -34.67 -18.69
N ARG A 8 36.77 -34.39 -17.39
CA ARG A 8 37.54 -35.07 -16.34
C ARG A 8 36.60 -35.39 -15.19
N ASP A 9 36.60 -36.65 -14.77
CA ASP A 9 35.66 -37.19 -13.78
C ASP A 9 34.19 -36.95 -14.20
N ALA A 10 33.41 -36.25 -13.38
CA ALA A 10 32.02 -35.88 -13.64
C ALA A 10 31.84 -34.45 -14.15
N GLU A 11 32.93 -33.69 -14.34
CA GLU A 11 32.89 -32.28 -14.73
C GLU A 11 33.41 -32.07 -16.17
N GLN A 12 32.89 -31.02 -16.82
CA GLN A 12 33.29 -30.61 -18.16
C GLN A 12 33.94 -29.23 -18.11
N TYR A 13 35.16 -29.14 -18.63
CA TYR A 13 35.96 -27.93 -18.65
C TYR A 13 36.04 -27.37 -20.06
N ASP A 14 35.84 -26.06 -20.19
CA ASP A 14 36.03 -25.35 -21.44
C ASP A 14 37.54 -25.14 -21.69
N VAL A 15 38.03 -25.60 -22.85
CA VAL A 15 39.40 -25.35 -23.30
C VAL A 15 39.40 -24.09 -24.17
N ILE A 16 40.11 -23.07 -23.69
CA ILE A 16 40.17 -21.75 -24.33
C ILE A 16 41.63 -21.46 -24.69
N VAL A 17 41.91 -21.31 -25.97
CA VAL A 17 43.24 -20.90 -26.47
C VAL A 17 43.27 -19.39 -26.60
N GLN A 18 44.21 -18.75 -25.89
CA GLN A 18 44.41 -17.31 -25.89
C GLN A 18 45.90 -16.99 -25.82
N THR A 19 46.30 -15.82 -26.34
CA THR A 19 47.64 -15.29 -26.13
C THR A 19 47.85 -14.92 -24.66
N ALA A 20 49.11 -14.90 -24.22
CA ALA A 20 49.46 -14.42 -22.88
C ALA A 20 48.98 -12.97 -22.69
N ILE A 21 48.63 -12.62 -21.44
CA ILE A 21 48.06 -11.30 -21.10
C ILE A 21 48.97 -10.15 -21.58
N THR A 22 50.28 -10.33 -21.48
CA THR A 22 51.31 -9.37 -21.91
C THR A 22 51.37 -9.09 -23.42
N GLY A 23 50.66 -9.87 -24.25
CA GLY A 23 50.60 -9.68 -25.71
C GLY A 23 49.20 -9.43 -26.23
N ARG A 24 48.31 -8.85 -25.40
CA ARG A 24 46.95 -8.46 -25.78
C ARG A 24 46.38 -7.31 -24.93
N SER A 25 47.25 -6.56 -24.26
CA SER A 25 46.84 -5.52 -23.32
C SER A 25 46.67 -4.16 -24.01
N THR A 26 47.40 -3.91 -25.09
CA THR A 26 47.32 -2.64 -25.82
C THR A 26 47.03 -2.85 -27.31
N PRO A 27 46.48 -1.84 -28.01
CA PRO A 27 46.24 -1.91 -29.44
C PRO A 27 47.47 -2.27 -30.28
N GLU A 28 48.67 -1.86 -29.85
CA GLU A 28 49.95 -2.11 -30.53
C GLU A 28 50.36 -3.59 -30.48
N ASP A 29 49.83 -4.38 -29.55
CA ASP A 29 50.12 -5.81 -29.47
C ASP A 29 49.66 -6.59 -30.72
N ILE A 30 48.72 -6.02 -31.50
CA ILE A 30 48.25 -6.60 -32.77
C ILE A 30 49.40 -6.69 -33.80
N GLU A 31 50.40 -5.82 -33.74
CA GLU A 31 51.56 -5.85 -34.65
C GLU A 31 52.45 -7.10 -34.43
N ARG A 32 52.43 -7.66 -33.22
CA ARG A 32 53.23 -8.84 -32.86
C ARG A 32 52.58 -10.15 -33.29
N ILE A 33 51.31 -10.11 -33.66
CA ILE A 33 50.57 -11.29 -34.13
C ILE A 33 50.91 -11.52 -35.60
N GLN A 34 51.65 -12.59 -35.88
CA GLN A 34 52.05 -12.98 -37.23
C GLN A 34 51.09 -14.04 -37.78
N LEU A 35 50.55 -13.79 -38.96
CA LEU A 35 49.73 -14.75 -39.69
C LEU A 35 50.54 -15.36 -40.83
N ARG A 36 50.43 -16.67 -41.01
CA ARG A 36 50.99 -17.34 -42.18
C ARG A 36 50.06 -17.14 -43.37
N ALA A 37 50.52 -16.42 -44.38
CA ALA A 37 49.87 -16.33 -45.68
C ALA A 37 50.56 -17.31 -46.64
N SER A 38 49.79 -18.15 -47.32
CA SER A 38 50.30 -19.03 -48.37
C SER A 38 49.71 -18.61 -49.70
N LYS A 39 50.57 -18.15 -50.63
CA LYS A 39 50.15 -17.76 -51.99
C LYS A 39 51.12 -18.39 -52.98
N GLY A 40 50.60 -19.29 -53.83
CA GLY A 40 51.39 -19.93 -54.88
C GLY A 40 52.51 -20.85 -54.36
N GLY A 41 52.33 -21.50 -53.20
CA GLY A 41 53.32 -22.41 -52.62
C GLY A 41 54.46 -21.74 -51.84
N VAL A 42 54.45 -20.40 -51.73
CA VAL A 42 55.36 -19.65 -50.87
C VAL A 42 54.60 -19.25 -49.59
N ASP A 43 55.10 -19.74 -48.46
CA ASP A 43 54.63 -19.35 -47.14
C ASP A 43 55.38 -18.08 -46.70
N ALA A 44 54.63 -17.01 -46.45
CA ALA A 44 55.15 -15.77 -45.88
C ALA A 44 54.45 -15.46 -44.56
N MET A 45 55.19 -14.92 -43.59
CA MET A 45 54.61 -14.40 -42.36
C MET A 45 54.27 -12.93 -42.58
N VAL A 46 53.01 -12.57 -42.35
CA VAL A 46 52.49 -11.20 -42.50
C VAL A 46 51.95 -10.74 -41.16
N PRO A 47 52.33 -9.55 -40.66
CA PRO A 47 51.78 -9.01 -39.42
C PRO A 47 50.29 -8.72 -39.57
N LEU A 48 49.50 -9.01 -38.54
CA LEU A 48 48.05 -8.81 -38.54
C LEU A 48 47.67 -7.33 -38.78
N SER A 49 48.52 -6.39 -38.36
CA SER A 49 48.35 -4.95 -38.59
C SER A 49 48.33 -4.55 -40.08
N ALA A 50 48.93 -5.34 -40.97
CA ALA A 50 48.87 -5.08 -42.42
C ALA A 50 47.50 -5.38 -43.03
N LEU A 51 46.64 -6.14 -42.32
CA LEU A 51 45.32 -6.57 -42.79
C LEU A 51 44.16 -5.93 -42.02
N VAL A 52 44.42 -5.37 -40.84
CA VAL A 52 43.39 -4.86 -39.93
C VAL A 52 43.69 -3.42 -39.53
N THR A 53 42.69 -2.54 -39.60
CA THR A 53 42.77 -1.18 -39.08
C THR A 53 42.14 -1.12 -37.69
N VAL A 54 42.93 -0.72 -36.69
CA VAL A 54 42.44 -0.53 -35.31
C VAL A 54 41.96 0.90 -35.15
N ARG A 55 40.76 1.08 -34.60
CA ARG A 55 40.21 2.40 -34.25
C ARG A 55 39.72 2.36 -32.81
N GLU A 56 40.20 3.29 -32.02
CA GLU A 56 39.67 3.49 -30.67
C GLU A 56 38.30 4.14 -30.76
N SER A 57 37.31 3.56 -30.07
CA SER A 57 35.96 4.11 -30.01
C SER A 57 35.37 3.86 -28.63
N VAL A 58 34.54 4.80 -28.18
CA VAL A 58 33.78 4.65 -26.95
C VAL A 58 32.46 4.01 -27.29
N SER A 59 32.24 2.78 -26.81
CA SER A 59 30.98 2.06 -26.96
C SER A 59 30.37 1.77 -25.59
N PRO A 60 29.03 1.81 -25.44
CA PRO A 60 28.38 1.38 -24.21
C PRO A 60 28.76 -0.07 -23.89
N ARG A 61 29.11 -0.32 -22.63
CA ARG A 61 29.44 -1.68 -22.15
C ARG A 61 28.25 -2.63 -22.31
N GLU A 62 27.05 -2.12 -22.07
CA GLU A 62 25.79 -2.85 -22.17
C GLU A 62 24.71 -1.96 -22.79
N LEU A 63 23.81 -2.58 -23.57
CA LEU A 63 22.64 -1.92 -24.14
C LEU A 63 21.40 -2.47 -23.45
N ASN A 64 21.04 -1.84 -22.34
CA ASN A 64 19.90 -2.27 -21.54
C ASN A 64 18.57 -1.97 -22.24
N HIS A 65 17.63 -2.89 -22.05
CA HIS A 65 16.28 -2.78 -22.59
C HIS A 65 15.26 -2.97 -21.47
N PHE A 66 14.19 -2.19 -21.51
CA PHE A 66 13.05 -2.28 -20.61
C PHE A 66 11.76 -2.12 -21.43
N GLY A 67 10.82 -3.06 -21.28
CA GLY A 67 9.60 -3.07 -22.09
C GLY A 67 9.87 -3.08 -23.60
N GLN A 68 10.85 -3.89 -24.05
CA GLN A 68 11.28 -3.99 -25.47
C GLN A 68 11.86 -2.71 -26.08
N ARG A 69 12.16 -1.68 -25.28
CA ARG A 69 12.79 -0.43 -25.73
C ARG A 69 14.15 -0.27 -25.07
N ARG A 70 15.10 0.37 -25.76
CA ARG A 70 16.37 0.79 -25.17
C ARG A 70 16.10 1.71 -23.99
N SER A 71 16.74 1.44 -22.86
CA SER A 71 16.45 2.12 -21.59
C SER A 71 17.72 2.41 -20.81
N ALA A 72 17.72 3.52 -20.08
CA ALA A 72 18.66 3.78 -18.99
C ALA A 72 17.91 3.65 -17.66
N THR A 73 18.41 2.80 -16.77
CA THR A 73 17.80 2.58 -15.45
C THR A 73 18.36 3.59 -14.46
N LEU A 74 17.48 4.36 -13.82
CA LEU A 74 17.83 5.23 -12.71
C LEU A 74 17.46 4.56 -11.39
N THR A 75 18.42 4.40 -10.48
CA THR A 75 18.19 3.88 -9.13
C THR A 75 18.58 4.92 -8.10
N ALA A 76 17.75 5.11 -7.08
CA ALA A 76 18.00 6.05 -6.00
C ALA A 76 17.45 5.48 -4.69
N ASN A 77 18.09 5.86 -3.58
CA ASN A 77 17.57 5.61 -2.24
C ASN A 77 16.72 6.82 -1.80
N LEU A 78 15.68 6.54 -1.02
CA LEU A 78 14.78 7.57 -0.52
C LEU A 78 15.41 8.26 0.70
N ALA A 79 15.39 9.60 0.72
CA ALA A 79 15.79 10.37 1.89
C ALA A 79 14.76 10.17 3.03
N PRO A 80 15.17 10.21 4.32
CA PRO A 80 14.30 9.86 5.45
C PRO A 80 13.01 10.68 5.54
N ASP A 81 13.04 11.93 5.08
CA ASP A 81 11.94 12.88 5.21
C ASP A 81 10.96 12.87 4.03
N TYR A 82 11.23 12.06 2.99
CA TYR A 82 10.41 12.00 1.79
C TYR A 82 9.68 10.68 1.67
N SER A 83 8.43 10.73 1.23
CA SER A 83 7.68 9.54 0.85
C SER A 83 8.01 9.09 -0.57
N LEU A 84 7.78 7.80 -0.85
CA LEU A 84 7.95 7.26 -2.20
C LEU A 84 7.06 8.01 -3.22
N GLY A 85 5.84 8.38 -2.83
CA GLY A 85 4.93 9.13 -3.69
C GLY A 85 5.47 10.50 -4.09
N GLU A 86 6.04 11.25 -3.14
CA GLU A 86 6.66 12.56 -3.40
C GLU A 86 7.88 12.43 -4.30
N ALA A 87 8.75 11.46 -4.04
CA ALA A 87 9.94 11.20 -4.85
C ALA A 87 9.56 10.82 -6.29
N LEU A 88 8.56 9.95 -6.47
CA LEU A 88 8.06 9.57 -7.79
C LEU A 88 7.37 10.73 -8.52
N GLY A 89 6.66 11.61 -7.78
CA GLY A 89 6.06 12.83 -8.33
C GLY A 89 7.14 13.81 -8.81
N PHE A 90 8.18 14.03 -7.99
CA PHE A 90 9.32 14.86 -8.34
C PHE A 90 10.07 14.32 -9.57
N LEU A 91 10.33 13.01 -9.61
CA LEU A 91 10.98 12.37 -10.76
C LEU A 91 10.15 12.51 -12.01
N GLN A 92 8.82 12.28 -11.95
CA GLN A 92 7.94 12.46 -13.10
C GLN A 92 7.97 13.91 -13.60
N GLN A 93 7.81 14.87 -12.71
CA GLN A 93 7.81 16.29 -13.06
C GLN A 93 9.16 16.75 -13.65
N SER A 94 10.27 16.18 -13.17
CA SER A 94 11.60 16.45 -13.71
C SER A 94 11.80 15.80 -15.07
N ALA A 95 11.29 14.58 -15.27
CA ALA A 95 11.32 13.90 -16.55
C ALA A 95 10.54 14.69 -17.60
N ASP A 96 9.34 15.18 -17.26
CA ASP A 96 8.50 15.96 -18.17
C ASP A 96 9.15 17.28 -18.61
N LYS A 97 10.08 17.83 -17.82
CA LYS A 97 10.84 19.06 -18.14
C LYS A 97 12.10 18.79 -18.97
N VAL A 98 12.80 17.68 -18.70
CA VAL A 98 14.13 17.40 -19.26
C VAL A 98 14.06 16.50 -20.50
N LEU A 99 13.10 15.58 -20.55
CA LEU A 99 12.99 14.61 -21.63
C LEU A 99 12.38 15.23 -22.88
N LYS A 100 13.03 14.98 -24.02
CA LYS A 100 12.53 15.37 -25.34
C LYS A 100 11.38 14.45 -25.77
N THR A 101 10.57 14.91 -26.72
CA THR A 101 9.52 14.10 -27.35
C THR A 101 10.10 12.80 -27.92
N GLY A 102 9.48 11.66 -27.60
CA GLY A 102 9.92 10.33 -28.00
C GLY A 102 10.55 9.49 -26.89
N TYR A 103 10.91 10.10 -25.75
CA TYR A 103 11.30 9.35 -24.55
C TYR A 103 10.06 9.04 -23.69
N THR A 104 10.03 7.85 -23.09
CA THR A 104 8.98 7.43 -22.16
C THR A 104 9.61 6.97 -20.85
N THR A 105 9.00 7.36 -19.73
CA THR A 105 9.37 6.85 -18.41
C THR A 105 8.51 5.65 -18.04
N ASP A 106 9.09 4.68 -17.35
CA ASP A 106 8.38 3.55 -16.76
C ASP A 106 9.04 3.22 -15.42
N LEU A 107 8.24 2.72 -14.48
CA LEU A 107 8.68 2.35 -13.14
C LEU A 107 8.98 0.86 -13.07
N ASN A 108 9.86 0.47 -12.15
CA ASN A 108 10.20 -0.93 -11.90
C ASN A 108 10.10 -1.29 -10.41
N GLY A 109 9.97 -2.59 -10.11
CA GLY A 109 9.92 -3.13 -8.74
C GLY A 109 8.86 -2.46 -7.85
N ILE A 110 9.26 -2.10 -6.63
CA ILE A 110 8.38 -1.52 -5.60
C ILE A 110 7.71 -0.22 -6.07
N SER A 111 8.40 0.60 -6.88
CA SER A 111 7.84 1.85 -7.40
C SER A 111 6.67 1.59 -8.36
N ARG A 112 6.79 0.56 -9.21
CA ARG A 112 5.71 0.13 -10.10
C ARG A 112 4.53 -0.38 -9.29
N GLU A 113 4.79 -1.24 -8.31
CA GLU A 113 3.76 -1.84 -7.47
C GLU A 113 3.02 -0.80 -6.64
N PHE A 114 3.71 0.21 -6.12
CA PHE A 114 3.09 1.37 -5.46
C PHE A 114 2.12 2.09 -6.42
N ARG A 115 2.55 2.43 -7.64
CA ARG A 115 1.73 3.16 -8.62
C ARG A 115 0.55 2.34 -9.13
N SER A 116 0.73 1.04 -9.39
CA SER A 116 -0.35 0.16 -9.84
C SER A 116 -1.37 -0.11 -8.74
N SER A 117 -0.91 -0.26 -7.49
CA SER A 117 -1.79 -0.56 -6.36
C SER A 117 -2.58 0.65 -5.88
N GLN A 118 -2.04 1.87 -6.01
CA GLN A 118 -2.69 3.08 -5.51
C GLN A 118 -4.06 3.34 -6.14
N GLY A 119 -4.22 3.11 -7.45
CA GLY A 119 -5.52 3.25 -8.12
C GLY A 119 -6.52 2.16 -7.71
N ALA A 120 -6.08 0.91 -7.67
CA ALA A 120 -6.94 -0.22 -7.31
C ALA A 120 -7.44 -0.12 -5.87
N LEU A 121 -6.59 0.30 -4.93
CA LEU A 121 -6.96 0.37 -3.51
C LEU A 121 -7.99 1.46 -3.21
N VAL A 122 -7.96 2.60 -3.92
CA VAL A 122 -9.01 3.63 -3.79
C VAL A 122 -10.37 3.10 -4.27
N VAL A 123 -10.39 2.37 -5.38
CA VAL A 123 -11.61 1.74 -5.89
C VAL A 123 -12.14 0.69 -4.90
N VAL A 124 -11.27 -0.18 -4.38
CA VAL A 124 -11.63 -1.19 -3.38
C VAL A 124 -12.16 -0.54 -2.10
N PHE A 125 -11.52 0.55 -1.64
CA PHE A 125 -11.97 1.29 -0.45
C PHE A 125 -13.37 1.89 -0.66
N GLY A 126 -13.61 2.56 -1.79
CA GLY A 126 -14.93 3.11 -2.13
C GLY A 126 -16.00 2.02 -2.26
N LEU A 127 -15.65 0.90 -2.88
CA LEU A 127 -16.53 -0.27 -3.00
C LEU A 127 -16.85 -0.88 -1.63
N ALA A 128 -15.86 -0.99 -0.73
CA ALA A 128 -16.06 -1.49 0.63
C ALA A 128 -17.01 -0.59 1.44
N LEU A 129 -16.85 0.74 1.35
CA LEU A 129 -17.79 1.68 1.98
C LEU A 129 -19.20 1.55 1.42
N LEU A 130 -19.33 1.41 0.10
CA LEU A 130 -20.62 1.18 -0.55
C LEU A 130 -21.26 -0.13 -0.06
N PHE A 131 -20.50 -1.23 -0.01
CA PHE A 131 -21.01 -2.51 0.50
C PHE A 131 -21.43 -2.43 1.96
N ILE A 132 -20.61 -1.83 2.83
CA ILE A 132 -20.96 -1.63 4.24
C ILE A 132 -22.24 -0.81 4.35
N PHE A 133 -22.35 0.30 3.60
CA PHE A 133 -23.55 1.13 3.57
C PHE A 133 -24.78 0.34 3.13
N LEU A 134 -24.71 -0.45 2.05
CA LEU A 134 -25.83 -1.24 1.53
C LEU A 134 -26.25 -2.35 2.50
N VAL A 135 -25.29 -3.07 3.09
CA VAL A 135 -25.55 -4.13 4.06
C VAL A 135 -26.22 -3.55 5.31
N LEU A 136 -25.71 -2.43 5.82
CA LEU A 136 -26.34 -1.74 6.95
C LEU A 136 -27.72 -1.18 6.57
N SER A 137 -27.90 -0.70 5.34
CA SER A 137 -29.21 -0.22 4.88
C SER A 137 -30.25 -1.33 4.85
N ALA A 138 -29.85 -2.52 4.42
CA ALA A 138 -30.70 -3.70 4.51
C ALA A 138 -30.96 -4.12 5.96
N GLN A 139 -29.94 -4.09 6.82
CA GLN A 139 -30.05 -4.47 8.23
C GLN A 139 -30.99 -3.56 9.02
N PHE A 140 -30.90 -2.25 8.82
CA PHE A 140 -31.72 -1.25 9.53
C PHE A 140 -33.03 -0.93 8.80
N GLU A 141 -33.28 -1.54 7.64
CA GLU A 141 -34.41 -1.21 6.76
C GLU A 141 -34.52 0.31 6.48
N SER A 142 -33.37 0.99 6.41
CA SER A 142 -33.27 2.46 6.39
C SER A 142 -31.98 2.90 5.71
N PHE A 143 -32.06 3.93 4.87
CA PHE A 143 -30.88 4.57 4.27
C PHE A 143 -30.27 5.68 5.14
N VAL A 144 -30.99 6.15 6.16
CA VAL A 144 -30.55 7.27 7.02
C VAL A 144 -29.65 6.76 8.14
N ASP A 145 -30.04 5.66 8.78
CA ASP A 145 -29.33 5.09 9.93
C ASP A 145 -27.89 4.68 9.56
N PRO A 146 -27.64 3.98 8.43
CA PRO A 146 -26.29 3.70 7.94
C PRO A 146 -25.50 4.96 7.60
N LEU A 147 -26.16 5.99 7.05
CA LEU A 147 -25.50 7.24 6.70
C LEU A 147 -24.97 7.95 7.95
N VAL A 148 -25.76 7.95 9.03
CA VAL A 148 -25.33 8.44 10.35
C VAL A 148 -24.13 7.68 10.88
N ILE A 149 -24.13 6.34 10.75
CA ILE A 149 -23.01 5.49 11.16
C ILE A 149 -21.76 5.80 10.30
N MET A 150 -21.92 6.03 9.00
CA MET A 150 -20.80 6.32 8.09
C MET A 150 -20.09 7.64 8.36
N PHE A 151 -20.73 8.61 9.03
CA PHE A 151 -20.03 9.80 9.50
C PHE A 151 -18.92 9.51 10.52
N SER A 152 -18.94 8.37 11.20
CA SER A 152 -17.87 7.95 12.12
C SER A 152 -16.56 7.59 11.40
N VAL A 153 -16.64 7.19 10.13
CA VAL A 153 -15.50 6.69 9.36
C VAL A 153 -14.50 7.81 9.03
N PRO A 154 -14.89 8.94 8.41
CA PRO A 154 -13.97 10.05 8.17
C PRO A 154 -13.31 10.59 9.44
N LEU A 155 -14.06 10.65 10.55
CA LEU A 155 -13.52 11.11 11.84
C LEU A 155 -12.42 10.19 12.36
N SER A 156 -12.59 8.89 12.20
CA SER A 156 -11.60 7.91 12.63
C SER A 156 -10.39 7.87 11.70
N MET A 157 -10.61 8.12 10.40
CA MET A 157 -9.51 8.31 9.44
C MET A 157 -8.63 9.49 9.82
N ILE A 158 -9.20 10.60 10.29
CA ILE A 158 -8.40 11.74 10.79
C ILE A 158 -7.48 11.28 11.94
N GLY A 159 -8.01 10.51 12.88
CA GLY A 159 -7.21 9.93 13.97
C GLY A 159 -6.08 9.02 13.49
N ALA A 160 -6.36 8.16 12.52
CA ALA A 160 -5.37 7.26 11.93
C ALA A 160 -4.27 8.03 11.19
N LEU A 161 -4.65 9.01 10.37
CA LEU A 161 -3.70 9.81 9.58
C LEU A 161 -2.83 10.70 10.48
N LEU A 162 -3.40 11.27 11.55
CA LEU A 162 -2.64 12.04 12.54
C LEU A 162 -1.61 11.16 13.26
N ALA A 163 -1.97 9.95 13.68
CA ALA A 163 -1.04 9.04 14.32
C ALA A 163 0.04 8.51 13.35
N LEU A 164 -0.33 8.26 12.09
CA LEU A 164 0.62 7.87 11.05
C LEU A 164 1.63 8.99 10.80
N LYS A 165 1.17 10.24 10.70
CA LYS A 165 2.03 11.42 10.57
C LYS A 165 2.95 11.60 11.79
N TRP A 166 2.42 11.41 13.00
CA TRP A 166 3.20 11.55 14.23
C TRP A 166 4.27 10.45 14.39
N SER A 167 3.98 9.24 13.93
CA SER A 167 4.92 8.12 13.97
C SER A 167 5.97 8.11 12.84
N GLY A 168 5.91 9.07 11.91
CA GLY A 168 6.78 9.13 10.73
C GLY A 168 6.44 8.08 9.66
N GLY A 169 5.23 7.52 9.69
CA GLY A 169 4.75 6.59 8.68
C GLY A 169 4.26 7.30 7.41
N SER A 170 4.12 6.53 6.32
CA SER A 170 3.60 7.02 5.05
C SER A 170 2.35 6.26 4.62
N LEU A 171 1.55 6.88 3.74
CA LEU A 171 0.38 6.24 3.16
C LEU A 171 0.80 5.24 2.08
N ASN A 172 0.76 3.96 2.43
CA ASN A 172 1.07 2.84 1.53
C ASN A 172 0.05 1.70 1.68
N VAL A 173 0.30 0.59 0.97
CA VAL A 173 -0.59 -0.57 0.93
C VAL A 173 -0.94 -1.10 2.33
N TYR A 174 0.03 -1.20 3.24
CA TYR A 174 -0.20 -1.68 4.61
C TYR A 174 -1.06 -0.71 5.41
N SER A 175 -0.74 0.59 5.40
CA SER A 175 -1.56 1.60 6.09
C SER A 175 -2.99 1.66 5.54
N GLN A 176 -3.19 1.42 4.23
CA GLN A 176 -4.51 1.40 3.59
C GLN A 176 -5.32 0.16 3.98
N ILE A 177 -4.70 -1.02 4.08
CA ILE A 177 -5.35 -2.21 4.65
C ILE A 177 -5.77 -1.94 6.10
N GLY A 178 -4.90 -1.26 6.87
CA GLY A 178 -5.24 -0.77 8.21
C GLY A 178 -6.45 0.14 8.22
N LEU A 179 -6.55 1.09 7.29
CA LEU A 179 -7.68 2.02 7.17
C LEU A 179 -8.98 1.26 6.83
N ILE A 180 -8.94 0.30 5.90
CA ILE A 180 -10.10 -0.56 5.58
C ILE A 180 -10.58 -1.32 6.82
N THR A 181 -9.64 -1.89 7.58
CA THR A 181 -9.94 -2.61 8.81
C THR A 181 -10.55 -1.69 9.87
N LEU A 182 -10.01 -0.47 10.00
CA LEU A 182 -10.50 0.56 10.90
C LEU A 182 -11.96 0.94 10.61
N VAL A 183 -12.37 1.00 9.34
CA VAL A 183 -13.77 1.25 8.96
C VAL A 183 -14.70 0.29 9.70
N GLY A 184 -14.45 -1.03 9.63
CA GLY A 184 -15.28 -2.02 10.29
C GLY A 184 -15.26 -1.91 11.82
N LEU A 185 -14.07 -1.69 12.40
CA LEU A 185 -13.90 -1.55 13.85
C LEU A 185 -14.67 -0.36 14.44
N VAL A 186 -14.64 0.77 13.74
CA VAL A 186 -15.30 2.01 14.16
C VAL A 186 -16.81 1.93 13.93
N THR A 187 -17.21 1.40 12.77
CA THR A 187 -18.62 1.22 12.39
C THR A 187 -19.36 0.42 13.46
N LYS A 188 -18.71 -0.57 14.09
CA LYS A 188 -19.29 -1.33 15.22
C LYS A 188 -19.82 -0.43 16.34
N HIS A 189 -19.11 0.63 16.70
CA HIS A 189 -19.56 1.55 17.76
C HIS A 189 -20.78 2.34 17.33
N GLY A 190 -20.82 2.81 16.07
CA GLY A 190 -21.98 3.51 15.52
C GLY A 190 -23.21 2.61 15.43
N ILE A 191 -23.04 1.36 14.95
CA ILE A 191 -24.10 0.34 14.90
C ILE A 191 -24.70 0.15 16.29
N LEU A 192 -23.87 -0.07 17.32
CA LEU A 192 -24.34 -0.33 18.68
C LEU A 192 -25.14 0.84 19.27
N ILE A 193 -24.75 2.09 19.01
CA ILE A 193 -25.50 3.25 19.50
C ILE A 193 -26.85 3.32 18.79
N VAL A 194 -26.85 3.31 17.46
CA VAL A 194 -28.06 3.49 16.63
C VAL A 194 -29.05 2.35 16.83
N GLU A 195 -28.57 1.11 16.89
CA GLU A 195 -29.41 -0.07 17.13
C GLU A 195 -30.10 0.00 18.49
N PHE A 196 -29.37 0.31 19.57
CA PHE A 196 -29.97 0.41 20.90
C PHE A 196 -30.92 1.61 21.02
N THR A 197 -30.61 2.73 20.37
CA THR A 197 -31.54 3.85 20.30
C THR A 197 -32.83 3.44 19.58
N ASN A 198 -32.74 2.77 18.44
CA ASN A 198 -33.91 2.27 17.72
C ASN A 198 -34.73 1.28 18.56
N GLN A 199 -34.09 0.35 19.28
CA GLN A 199 -34.77 -0.58 20.19
C GLN A 199 -35.53 0.13 21.31
N LEU A 200 -34.94 1.16 21.93
CA LEU A 200 -35.60 1.95 22.97
C LEU A 200 -36.77 2.78 22.41
N ARG A 201 -36.60 3.35 21.21
CA ARG A 201 -37.69 4.07 20.52
C ARG A 201 -38.84 3.14 20.13
N GLN A 202 -38.57 1.88 19.76
CA GLN A 202 -39.60 0.87 19.51
C GLN A 202 -40.40 0.53 20.76
N ARG A 203 -39.82 0.68 21.95
CA ARG A 203 -40.50 0.52 23.26
C ARG A 203 -41.29 1.75 23.68
N GLY A 204 -41.34 2.79 22.84
CA GLY A 204 -42.10 4.01 23.10
C GLY A 204 -41.32 5.13 23.78
N GLU A 205 -40.00 4.98 24.02
CA GLU A 205 -39.20 6.08 24.56
C GLU A 205 -39.05 7.22 23.54
N PRO A 206 -39.14 8.49 23.98
CA PRO A 206 -38.91 9.62 23.09
C PRO A 206 -37.47 9.61 22.59
N MET A 207 -37.28 10.07 21.35
CA MET A 207 -36.02 9.90 20.61
C MET A 207 -34.77 10.39 21.34
N LEU A 208 -34.84 11.55 22.01
CA LEU A 208 -33.69 12.11 22.73
C LEU A 208 -33.36 11.31 23.98
N ASP A 209 -34.36 10.90 24.77
CA ASP A 209 -34.14 10.13 25.98
C ASP A 209 -33.61 8.73 25.64
N ALA A 210 -34.20 8.09 24.62
CA ALA A 210 -33.72 6.82 24.07
C ALA A 210 -32.26 6.91 23.59
N LEU A 211 -31.88 8.02 22.97
CA LEU A 211 -30.52 8.24 22.50
C LEU A 211 -29.54 8.39 23.67
N VAL A 212 -29.88 9.22 24.66
CA VAL A 212 -29.05 9.44 25.86
C VAL A 212 -28.90 8.14 26.66
N HIS A 213 -29.99 7.40 26.86
CA HIS A 213 -29.97 6.09 27.50
C HIS A 213 -29.09 5.08 26.75
N ALA A 214 -29.27 4.96 25.43
CA ALA A 214 -28.46 4.08 24.60
C ALA A 214 -26.97 4.45 24.66
N SER A 215 -26.62 5.72 24.46
CA SER A 215 -25.23 6.19 24.52
C SER A 215 -24.60 5.94 25.89
N SER A 216 -25.31 6.18 26.98
CA SER A 216 -24.83 5.92 28.35
C SER A 216 -24.56 4.43 28.60
N GLN A 217 -25.50 3.56 28.23
CA GLN A 217 -25.36 2.11 28.41
C GLN A 217 -24.24 1.52 27.54
N ARG A 218 -24.06 2.05 26.33
CA ARG A 218 -23.06 1.54 25.37
C ARG A 218 -21.66 2.08 25.61
N LEU A 219 -21.51 3.19 26.33
CA LEU A 219 -20.22 3.82 26.58
C LEU A 219 -19.19 2.85 27.18
N ARG A 220 -19.55 2.13 28.24
CA ARG A 220 -18.63 1.20 28.92
C ARG A 220 -18.20 0.02 28.01
N PRO A 221 -19.12 -0.70 27.32
CA PRO A 221 -18.74 -1.70 26.33
C PRO A 221 -17.88 -1.15 25.16
N ILE A 222 -18.22 0.03 24.63
CA ILE A 222 -17.47 0.67 23.55
C ILE A 222 -16.01 0.93 23.97
N LEU A 223 -15.83 1.55 25.14
CA LEU A 223 -14.51 1.83 25.70
C LEU A 223 -13.73 0.55 26.04
N MET A 224 -14.39 -0.49 26.55
CA MET A 224 -13.74 -1.78 26.82
C MET A 224 -13.17 -2.40 25.55
N THR A 225 -13.96 -2.45 24.48
CA THR A 225 -13.48 -3.05 23.21
C THR A 225 -12.45 -2.18 22.50
N THR A 226 -12.58 -0.85 22.60
CA THR A 226 -11.56 0.07 22.10
C THR A 226 -10.25 -0.09 22.85
N GLY A 227 -10.28 -0.13 24.18
CA GLY A 227 -9.09 -0.34 25.00
C GLY A 227 -8.41 -1.67 24.69
N ALA A 228 -9.16 -2.77 24.59
CA ALA A 228 -8.61 -4.07 24.23
C ALA A 228 -7.93 -4.07 22.86
N MET A 229 -8.54 -3.45 21.85
CA MET A 229 -7.98 -3.39 20.50
C MET A 229 -6.76 -2.46 20.42
N VAL A 230 -6.80 -1.30 21.09
CA VAL A 230 -5.66 -0.37 21.15
C VAL A 230 -4.48 -1.01 21.86
N LEU A 231 -4.69 -1.65 23.02
CA LEU A 231 -3.64 -2.36 23.74
C LEU A 231 -3.12 -3.58 22.96
N GLY A 232 -3.99 -4.28 22.23
CA GLY A 232 -3.59 -5.39 21.35
C GLY A 232 -2.82 -4.96 20.10
N ALA A 233 -3.10 -3.76 19.57
CA ALA A 233 -2.41 -3.19 18.43
C ALA A 233 -1.12 -2.43 18.80
N LEU A 234 -0.94 -2.08 20.08
CA LEU A 234 0.22 -1.34 20.56
C LEU A 234 1.56 -2.07 20.31
N PRO A 235 1.70 -3.40 20.53
CA PRO A 235 2.92 -4.12 20.18
C PRO A 235 3.22 -4.10 18.68
N LEU A 236 2.20 -4.06 17.82
CA LEU A 236 2.38 -3.93 16.37
C LEU A 236 2.89 -2.52 16.01
N ALA A 237 2.33 -1.48 16.64
CA ALA A 237 2.73 -0.09 16.44
C ALA A 237 4.17 0.19 16.90
N LEU A 238 4.66 -0.54 17.90
CA LEU A 238 6.00 -0.44 18.46
C LEU A 238 6.94 -1.57 18.01
N ALA A 239 6.53 -2.37 17.03
CA ALA A 239 7.29 -3.54 16.60
C ALA A 239 8.69 -3.16 16.08
N THR A 240 9.69 -3.95 16.43
CA THR A 240 11.07 -3.85 15.94
C THR A 240 11.48 -5.15 15.23
N GLY A 241 12.60 -5.11 14.48
CA GLY A 241 13.12 -6.27 13.76
C GLY A 241 12.54 -6.48 12.35
N ALA A 242 12.67 -7.71 11.85
CA ALA A 242 12.27 -8.05 10.47
C ALA A 242 10.78 -7.80 10.23
N GLY A 243 10.44 -7.06 9.17
CA GLY A 243 9.05 -6.69 8.85
C GLY A 243 8.43 -5.65 9.79
N ALA A 244 9.21 -4.96 10.63
CA ALA A 244 8.70 -3.90 11.50
C ALA A 244 8.07 -2.75 10.72
N GLU A 245 8.64 -2.40 9.55
CA GLU A 245 8.15 -1.30 8.72
C GLU A 245 6.66 -1.46 8.37
N SER A 246 6.25 -2.64 7.90
CA SER A 246 4.86 -2.93 7.53
C SER A 246 3.93 -3.06 8.73
N ARG A 247 4.39 -3.73 9.80
CA ARG A 247 3.59 -3.91 11.04
C ARG A 247 3.32 -2.58 11.74
N ARG A 248 4.32 -1.69 11.82
CA ARG A 248 4.19 -0.39 12.49
C ARG A 248 3.12 0.47 11.80
N GLN A 249 3.08 0.48 10.47
CA GLN A 249 2.11 1.28 9.72
C GLN A 249 0.66 0.84 10.00
N ILE A 250 0.39 -0.47 9.99
CA ILE A 250 -0.94 -1.01 10.34
C ILE A 250 -1.26 -0.72 11.81
N GLY A 251 -0.29 -0.95 12.70
CA GLY A 251 -0.46 -0.74 14.14
C GLY A 251 -0.82 0.71 14.48
N TRP A 252 -0.10 1.70 13.95
CA TRP A 252 -0.37 3.12 14.19
C TRP A 252 -1.71 3.59 13.63
N VAL A 253 -2.14 3.05 12.48
CA VAL A 253 -3.46 3.33 11.91
C VAL A 253 -4.57 2.85 12.86
N ILE A 254 -4.46 1.64 13.41
CA ILE A 254 -5.45 1.09 14.33
C ILE A 254 -5.41 1.85 15.66
N VAL A 255 -4.24 2.04 16.26
CA VAL A 255 -4.08 2.72 17.56
C VAL A 255 -4.59 4.15 17.50
N GLY A 256 -4.16 4.93 16.51
CA GLY A 256 -4.58 6.33 16.35
C GLY A 256 -6.03 6.46 15.94
N GLY A 257 -6.42 5.64 14.96
CA GLY A 257 -7.77 5.62 14.42
C GLY A 257 -8.81 5.25 15.46
N MET A 258 -8.54 4.26 16.30
CA MET A 258 -9.47 3.87 17.37
C MET A 258 -9.42 4.81 18.57
N SER A 259 -8.25 5.30 18.98
CA SER A 259 -8.17 6.19 20.14
C SER A 259 -8.91 7.51 19.89
N LEU A 260 -8.57 8.21 18.80
CA LEU A 260 -9.23 9.47 18.46
C LEU A 260 -10.60 9.25 17.82
N GLY A 261 -10.73 8.23 16.98
CA GLY A 261 -11.98 7.91 16.29
C GLY A 261 -13.08 7.48 17.23
N THR A 262 -12.81 6.62 18.23
CA THR A 262 -13.84 6.27 19.23
C THR A 262 -14.26 7.49 20.04
N LEU A 263 -13.30 8.32 20.47
CA LEU A 263 -13.61 9.56 21.21
C LEU A 263 -14.56 10.45 20.39
N LEU A 264 -14.24 10.72 19.13
CA LEU A 264 -15.08 11.55 18.26
C LEU A 264 -16.41 10.88 17.93
N THR A 265 -16.41 9.57 17.66
CA THR A 265 -17.60 8.80 17.27
C THR A 265 -18.65 8.79 18.37
N VAL A 266 -18.25 8.62 19.64
CA VAL A 266 -19.17 8.60 20.79
C VAL A 266 -19.94 9.91 20.94
N PHE A 267 -19.38 11.05 20.53
CA PHE A 267 -20.09 12.34 20.57
C PHE A 267 -20.79 12.67 19.24
N VAL A 268 -20.14 12.40 18.11
CA VAL A 268 -20.66 12.81 16.80
C VAL A 268 -21.79 11.91 16.34
N VAL A 269 -21.74 10.60 16.58
CA VAL A 269 -22.83 9.69 16.14
C VAL A 269 -24.16 10.05 16.80
N PRO A 270 -24.25 10.26 18.13
CA PRO A 270 -25.50 10.70 18.73
C PRO A 270 -25.97 12.06 18.20
N THR A 271 -25.05 13.00 18.01
CA THR A 271 -25.39 14.32 17.47
C THR A 271 -25.92 14.24 16.04
N MET A 272 -25.30 13.43 15.19
CA MET A 272 -25.75 13.23 13.81
C MET A 272 -27.07 12.47 13.77
N TYR A 273 -27.26 11.50 14.67
CA TYR A 273 -28.54 10.82 14.82
C TYR A 273 -29.64 11.79 15.27
N SER A 274 -29.38 12.69 16.22
CA SER A 274 -30.40 13.65 16.68
C SER A 274 -30.84 14.63 15.58
N LEU A 275 -29.93 15.00 14.67
CA LEU A 275 -30.19 15.90 13.55
C LEU A 275 -30.87 15.22 12.36
N LEU A 276 -30.47 13.99 12.03
CA LEU A 276 -30.90 13.30 10.80
C LEU A 276 -31.97 12.24 11.03
N ALA A 277 -32.14 11.76 12.26
CA ALA A 277 -33.07 10.65 12.49
C ALA A 277 -34.51 11.07 12.25
N ARG A 278 -35.26 10.12 11.69
CA ARG A 278 -36.66 10.30 11.32
C ARG A 278 -37.53 10.48 12.56
N ARG A 279 -38.60 11.27 12.44
CA ARG A 279 -39.65 11.41 13.48
C ARG A 279 -40.38 10.10 13.78
N ARG A 280 -40.44 9.15 12.84
CA ARG A 280 -41.01 7.79 13.05
C ARG A 280 -39.92 6.73 13.08
N VAL A 281 -40.14 5.73 13.92
CA VAL A 281 -39.28 4.56 14.12
C VAL A 281 -39.40 3.61 12.91
N PRO A 282 -38.30 3.05 12.38
CA PRO A 282 -38.36 1.94 11.42
C PRO A 282 -38.81 0.64 12.12
N GLY A 283 -39.78 -0.06 11.54
CA GLY A 283 -40.32 -1.34 12.05
C GLY A 283 -41.68 -1.20 12.77
N ALA A 284 -42.43 -2.31 12.80
CA ALA A 284 -43.74 -2.38 13.47
C ALA A 284 -43.61 -2.02 14.95
N ILE A 285 -44.47 -1.13 15.43
CA ILE A 285 -44.56 -0.73 16.83
C ILE A 285 -44.84 -2.01 17.63
N ALA A 286 -43.89 -2.45 18.45
CA ALA A 286 -44.19 -3.46 19.46
C ALA A 286 -45.22 -2.84 20.40
N GLU A 287 -46.40 -3.45 20.52
CA GLU A 287 -47.46 -2.96 21.40
C GLU A 287 -46.90 -2.67 22.79
N PRO A 288 -47.31 -1.56 23.43
CA PRO A 288 -46.87 -1.25 24.77
C PRO A 288 -47.28 -2.42 25.67
N VAL A 289 -46.30 -3.02 26.35
CA VAL A 289 -46.56 -4.02 27.40
C VAL A 289 -47.47 -3.34 28.41
N ALA A 290 -48.76 -3.71 28.35
CA ALA A 290 -49.77 -3.22 29.26
C ALA A 290 -49.25 -3.42 30.68
N SER A 291 -49.17 -2.31 31.41
CA SER A 291 -48.89 -2.27 32.84
C SER A 291 -49.71 -3.36 33.53
N ALA A 292 -49.03 -4.37 34.06
CA ALA A 292 -49.64 -5.32 34.98
C ALA A 292 -50.10 -4.53 36.19
N VAL A 293 -51.37 -4.18 36.19
CA VAL A 293 -52.11 -3.65 37.33
C VAL A 293 -51.99 -4.70 38.42
N VAL A 294 -51.15 -4.43 39.41
CA VAL A 294 -51.16 -5.15 40.68
C VAL A 294 -52.50 -4.83 41.34
N ALA A 295 -53.45 -5.75 41.22
CA ALA A 295 -54.67 -5.74 42.02
C ALA A 295 -54.34 -6.24 43.43
N PRO A 296 -54.87 -5.61 44.49
CA PRO A 296 -54.61 -6.02 45.86
C PRO A 296 -55.54 -7.16 46.27
N HIS A 297 -54.97 -8.25 46.77
CA HIS A 297 -55.59 -9.14 47.76
C HIS A 297 -54.50 -9.82 48.58
#